data_AF-A0A6A2Z4E8-F1
#
_entry.id   AF-A0A6A2Z4E8-F1
#
_cell.length_a   1.000
_cell.length_b   1.000
_cell.length_c   1.000
_cell.angle_alpha   90.00
_cell.angle_beta   90.00
_cell.angle_gamma   90.00
#
_symmetry.space_group_name_H-M   'P 1'
#
loop_
_entity.id
_entity.type
_entity.pdbx_description
1 polymer ?
#
loop_
_entity_poly.entity_id
_entity_poly.type
_entity_poly.pdbx_seq_one_letter_code
_entity_poly.pdbx_strand_id
1 'polypeptide(L)'
;MEADDKFLNMGILLVVAKLISFLIMPRSKKRVPPVVKTWPITFLIGPEVSAHFFKASESDLSQQEVYQFHVPTFGPGVVFDVDYSVRQEQFRFFTESLRVNKLKGYVDQIVTEAESKLKFGE
;
A
#
# COMPACT_ATOMS: atom_id res chain seq x y z
N MET A 1 54.89 35.84 -6.36
CA MET A 1 54.77 34.44 -6.83
C MET A 1 54.02 33.56 -5.82
N GLU A 2 53.00 34.10 -5.11
CA GLU A 2 52.30 33.37 -4.04
C GLU A 2 50.78 33.22 -4.30
N ALA A 3 50.22 34.04 -5.21
CA ALA A 3 48.84 33.90 -5.64
C ALA A 3 48.67 32.70 -6.58
N ASP A 4 49.62 32.47 -7.49
CA ASP A 4 49.53 31.44 -8.53
C ASP A 4 49.51 30.01 -7.96
N ASP A 5 50.30 29.74 -6.91
CA ASP A 5 50.29 28.44 -6.23
C ASP A 5 48.98 28.18 -5.47
N LYS A 6 48.35 29.23 -4.93
CA LYS A 6 47.04 29.12 -4.26
C LYS A 6 45.93 28.82 -5.27
N PHE A 7 45.99 29.44 -6.45
CA PHE A 7 45.06 29.14 -7.54
C PHE A 7 45.24 27.73 -8.09
N LEU A 8 46.50 27.28 -8.25
CA LEU A 8 46.80 25.92 -8.70
C LEU A 8 46.30 24.87 -7.69
N ASN A 9 46.56 25.07 -6.39
CA ASN A 9 46.10 24.17 -5.34
C ASN A 9 44.57 24.14 -5.23
N MET A 10 43.90 25.29 -5.37
CA MET A 10 42.44 25.35 -5.39
C MET A 10 41.86 24.63 -6.62
N GLY A 11 42.52 24.76 -7.78
CA GLY A 11 42.17 24.01 -8.98
C GLY A 11 42.29 22.50 -8.78
N ILE A 12 43.40 22.03 -8.21
CA ILE A 12 43.63 20.61 -7.90
C ILE A 12 42.58 20.10 -6.91
N LEU A 13 42.27 20.85 -5.85
CA LEU A 13 41.26 20.48 -4.85
C LEU A 13 39.88 20.27 -5.50
N LEU A 14 39.47 21.17 -6.40
CA LEU A 14 38.19 21.05 -7.10
C LEU A 14 38.14 19.83 -8.04
N VAL A 15 39.26 19.52 -8.72
CA VAL A 15 39.36 18.33 -9.58
C VAL A 15 39.28 17.05 -8.74
N VAL A 16 40.00 17.00 -7.63
CA VAL A 16 39.98 15.85 -6.70
C VAL A 16 38.59 15.67 -6.10
N ALA A 17 37.96 16.73 -5.61
CA ALA A 17 36.59 16.66 -5.09
C ALA A 17 35.59 16.16 -6.14
N LYS A 18 35.77 16.56 -7.41
CA LYS A 18 34.92 16.13 -8.52
C LYS A 18 35.14 14.67 -8.90
N LEU A 19 36.37 14.17 -8.83
CA LEU A 19 36.71 12.75 -9.03
C LEU A 19 36.17 11.87 -7.89
N ILE A 20 36.31 12.31 -6.63
CA ILE A 20 35.75 11.61 -5.47
C ILE A 20 34.22 11.55 -5.58
N SER A 21 33.56 12.67 -5.91
CA SER A 21 32.11 12.68 -6.13
C SER A 21 31.71 11.77 -7.30
N PHE A 22 32.52 11.70 -8.37
CA PHE A 22 32.24 10.80 -9.50
C PHE A 22 32.40 9.31 -9.14
N LEU A 23 33.38 8.96 -8.30
CA LEU A 23 33.66 7.57 -7.91
C LEU A 23 32.78 7.07 -6.77
N ILE A 24 32.42 7.94 -5.81
CA ILE A 24 31.64 7.57 -4.63
C ILE A 24 30.14 7.78 -4.84
N MET A 25 29.71 8.84 -5.56
CA MET A 25 28.29 9.05 -5.78
C MET A 25 27.82 8.35 -7.06
N PRO A 26 26.95 7.33 -6.97
CA PRO A 26 26.30 6.79 -8.15
C PRO A 26 25.47 7.91 -8.79
N ARG A 27 25.85 8.33 -10.00
CA ARG A 27 25.05 9.26 -10.80
C ARG A 27 23.80 8.53 -11.30
N SER A 28 22.78 8.43 -10.44
CA SER A 28 21.47 7.94 -10.82
C SER A 28 20.83 8.94 -11.79
N LYS A 29 20.99 8.69 -13.09
CA LYS A 29 20.30 9.40 -14.17
C LYS A 29 18.83 8.99 -14.34
N LYS A 30 18.25 8.27 -13.38
CA LYS A 30 16.84 7.90 -13.37
C LYS A 30 16.32 7.93 -11.94
N ARG A 31 16.12 9.15 -11.40
CA ARG A 31 15.14 9.37 -10.31
C ARG A 31 13.75 9.60 -10.90
N VAL A 32 13.36 8.78 -11.85
CA VAL A 32 11.92 8.58 -12.07
C VAL A 32 11.47 7.58 -11.01
N PRO A 33 10.34 7.81 -10.33
CA PRO A 33 9.76 6.76 -9.50
C PRO A 33 9.65 5.48 -10.35
N PRO A 34 9.84 4.28 -9.77
CA PRO A 34 9.74 3.05 -10.53
C PRO A 34 8.38 3.01 -11.23
N VAL A 35 8.39 3.19 -12.56
CA VAL A 35 7.20 2.98 -13.40
C VAL A 35 7.10 1.49 -13.58
N VAL A 36 6.40 0.83 -12.65
CA VAL A 36 5.98 -0.55 -12.85
C VAL A 36 5.07 -0.53 -14.07
N LYS A 37 5.35 -1.34 -15.09
CA LYS A 37 4.40 -1.57 -16.18
C LYS A 37 3.17 -2.24 -15.58
N THR A 38 2.21 -1.47 -15.12
CA THR A 38 0.94 -1.98 -14.63
C THR A 38 0.03 -2.29 -15.82
N TRP A 39 -0.98 -3.11 -15.56
CA TRP A 39 -2.10 -3.23 -16.48
C TRP A 39 -2.80 -1.86 -16.61
N PRO A 40 -3.40 -1.55 -17.77
CA PRO A 40 -4.20 -0.34 -17.91
C PRO A 40 -5.33 -0.33 -16.87
N ILE A 41 -5.50 0.79 -16.19
CA ILE A 41 -6.57 0.97 -15.19
C ILE A 41 -7.76 1.61 -15.90
N THR A 42 -8.91 0.94 -15.89
CA THR A 42 -10.16 1.44 -16.47
C THR A 42 -11.16 1.77 -15.37
N PHE A 43 -11.64 3.01 -15.36
CA PHE A 43 -12.65 3.47 -14.41
C PHE A 43 -14.05 3.36 -15.03
N LEU A 44 -14.97 2.70 -14.31
CA LEU A 44 -16.39 2.62 -14.67
C LEU A 44 -17.18 3.53 -13.73
N ILE A 45 -17.57 4.72 -14.20
CA ILE A 45 -18.23 5.75 -13.40
C ILE A 45 -19.64 5.96 -13.92
N GLY A 46 -20.63 5.92 -13.03
CA GLY A 46 -22.04 6.11 -13.35
C GLY A 46 -22.87 4.83 -13.22
N PRO A 47 -24.17 4.92 -12.86
CA PRO A 47 -25.05 3.77 -12.67
C PRO A 47 -25.14 2.89 -13.92
N GLU A 48 -25.08 3.48 -15.11
CA GLU A 48 -25.17 2.82 -16.42
C GLU A 48 -24.05 1.81 -16.68
N VAL A 49 -22.83 2.06 -16.18
CA VAL A 49 -21.66 1.19 -16.39
C VAL A 49 -21.23 0.43 -15.14
N SER A 50 -21.57 0.92 -13.94
CA SER A 50 -21.16 0.30 -12.67
C SER A 50 -21.61 -1.15 -12.48
N ALA A 51 -22.72 -1.53 -13.10
CA ALA A 51 -23.23 -2.90 -13.05
C ALA A 51 -22.23 -3.92 -13.63
N HIS A 52 -21.42 -3.54 -14.62
CA HIS A 52 -20.36 -4.38 -15.17
C HIS A 52 -19.27 -4.68 -14.14
N PHE A 53 -19.01 -3.76 -13.21
CA PHE A 53 -18.04 -3.99 -12.13
C PHE A 53 -18.65 -4.80 -10.99
N PHE A 54 -19.81 -4.40 -10.48
CA PHE A 54 -20.41 -4.99 -9.27
C PHE A 54 -21.03 -6.37 -9.48
N LYS A 55 -21.41 -6.72 -10.71
CA LYS A 55 -22.05 -8.02 -11.03
C LYS A 55 -21.12 -8.97 -11.80
N ALA A 56 -19.88 -8.57 -12.06
CA ALA A 56 -18.91 -9.44 -12.72
C ALA A 56 -18.68 -10.73 -11.91
N SER A 57 -18.42 -11.82 -12.62
CA SER A 57 -17.99 -13.07 -12.00
C SER A 57 -16.51 -12.98 -11.59
N GLU A 58 -16.07 -13.82 -10.65
CA GLU A 58 -14.64 -13.90 -10.25
C GLU A 58 -13.73 -14.26 -11.44
N SER A 59 -14.25 -14.98 -12.45
CA SER A 59 -13.51 -15.28 -13.68
C SER A 59 -13.35 -14.10 -14.62
N ASP A 60 -14.27 -13.12 -14.59
CA ASP A 60 -14.19 -11.92 -15.43
C ASP A 60 -13.39 -10.81 -14.73
N LEU A 61 -13.60 -10.63 -13.42
CA LEU A 61 -12.89 -9.63 -12.59
C LEU A 61 -12.47 -10.27 -11.25
N SER A 62 -11.20 -10.65 -11.15
CA SER A 62 -10.64 -11.26 -9.95
C SER A 62 -10.24 -10.21 -8.91
N GLN A 63 -10.67 -10.40 -7.67
CA GLN A 63 -10.22 -9.61 -6.53
C GLN A 63 -8.86 -10.09 -6.00
N GLN A 64 -8.57 -11.38 -6.17
CA GLN A 64 -7.38 -12.02 -5.61
C GLN A 64 -6.09 -11.38 -6.12
N GLU A 65 -6.00 -11.15 -7.43
CA GLU A 65 -4.82 -10.57 -8.07
C GLU A 65 -4.50 -9.16 -7.54
N VAL A 66 -5.54 -8.36 -7.31
CA VAL A 66 -5.39 -6.97 -6.87
C VAL A 66 -5.11 -6.88 -5.38
N TYR A 67 -5.70 -7.75 -4.56
CA TYR A 67 -5.58 -7.71 -3.09
C TYR A 67 -4.52 -8.65 -2.52
N GLN A 68 -3.72 -9.34 -3.35
CA GLN A 68 -2.67 -10.24 -2.88
C GLN A 68 -1.66 -9.57 -1.93
N PHE A 69 -1.47 -8.26 -2.03
CA PHE A 69 -0.61 -7.50 -1.11
C PHE A 69 -1.11 -7.51 0.36
N HIS A 70 -2.34 -7.95 0.63
CA HIS A 70 -2.87 -8.11 1.99
C HIS A 70 -2.46 -9.43 2.67
N VAL A 71 -1.97 -10.43 1.92
CA VAL A 71 -1.59 -11.74 2.47
C VAL A 71 -0.59 -11.63 3.63
N PRO A 72 0.46 -10.78 3.56
CA PRO A 72 1.37 -10.60 4.70
C PRO A 72 0.71 -10.03 5.96
N THR A 73 -0.40 -9.29 5.82
CA THR A 73 -1.11 -8.67 6.95
C THR A 73 -2.10 -9.62 7.61
N PHE A 74 -2.88 -10.36 6.81
CA PHE A 74 -3.88 -11.30 7.35
C PHE A 74 -3.33 -12.69 7.65
N GLY A 75 -2.23 -13.07 6.99
CA GLY A 75 -1.64 -14.39 7.08
C GLY A 75 -2.06 -15.32 5.94
N PRO A 76 -1.29 -16.41 5.74
CA PRO A 76 -1.58 -17.40 4.72
C PRO A 76 -2.88 -18.18 5.02
N GLY A 77 -3.59 -18.61 3.99
CA GLY A 77 -4.85 -19.34 4.08
C GLY A 77 -6.07 -18.50 4.45
N VAL A 78 -5.96 -17.17 4.38
CA VAL A 78 -7.02 -16.24 4.79
C VAL A 78 -7.42 -15.31 3.65
N VAL A 79 -8.73 -15.24 3.37
CA VAL A 79 -9.42 -14.34 2.43
C VAL A 79 -8.81 -14.35 1.02
N PHE A 80 -7.77 -13.56 0.77
CA PHE A 80 -7.16 -13.39 -0.55
C PHE A 80 -6.10 -14.44 -0.86
N ASP A 81 -5.70 -15.26 0.12
CA ASP A 81 -4.74 -16.36 -0.08
C ASP A 81 -5.42 -17.72 -0.36
N VAL A 82 -6.75 -17.74 -0.52
CA VAL A 82 -7.52 -18.98 -0.76
C VAL A 82 -8.39 -18.87 -2.00
N ASP A 83 -8.75 -20.04 -2.53
CA ASP A 83 -9.69 -20.18 -3.63
C ASP A 83 -11.03 -19.52 -3.32
N TYR A 84 -11.69 -19.03 -4.36
CA TYR A 84 -12.93 -18.28 -4.25
C TYR A 84 -14.03 -19.01 -3.46
N SER A 85 -14.16 -20.33 -3.63
CA SER A 85 -15.13 -21.15 -2.88
C SER A 85 -14.86 -21.13 -1.37
N VAL A 86 -13.60 -21.33 -0.97
CA VAL A 86 -13.17 -21.29 0.44
C VAL A 86 -13.34 -19.89 1.01
N ARG A 87 -13.00 -18.86 0.21
CA ARG A 87 -13.21 -17.45 0.57
C ARG A 87 -14.68 -17.18 0.87
N GLN A 88 -15.62 -17.67 0.04
CA GLN A 88 -17.05 -17.51 0.29
C GLN A 88 -17.49 -18.12 1.62
N GLU A 89 -16.94 -19.27 2.00
CA GLU A 89 -17.22 -19.89 3.30
C GLU A 89 -16.67 -19.07 4.46
N GLN A 90 -15.44 -18.55 4.34
CA GLN A 90 -14.85 -17.63 5.32
C GLN A 90 -15.70 -16.36 5.48
N PHE A 91 -16.18 -15.77 4.38
CA PHE A 91 -17.10 -14.63 4.42
C PHE A 91 -18.46 -14.99 5.04
N ARG A 92 -18.96 -16.21 4.87
CA ARG A 92 -20.18 -16.66 5.53
C ARG A 92 -20.01 -16.64 7.05
N PHE A 93 -18.92 -17.21 7.58
CA PHE A 93 -18.64 -17.16 9.02
C PHE A 93 -18.49 -15.72 9.53
N PHE A 94 -17.79 -14.87 8.77
CA PHE A 94 -17.63 -13.46 9.10
C PHE A 94 -18.96 -12.71 9.14
N THR A 95 -19.80 -12.85 8.10
CA THR A 95 -21.11 -12.18 8.03
C THR A 95 -22.09 -12.68 9.08
N GLU A 96 -22.00 -13.94 9.50
CA GLU A 96 -22.76 -14.49 10.63
C GLU A 96 -22.46 -13.77 11.95
N SER A 97 -21.19 -13.42 12.19
CA SER A 97 -20.76 -12.65 13.37
C SER A 97 -21.29 -11.21 13.39
N LEU A 98 -21.68 -10.68 12.23
CA LEU A 98 -22.16 -9.32 12.03
C LEU A 98 -23.69 -9.23 11.87
N ARG A 99 -24.42 -10.31 12.14
CA ARG A 99 -25.90 -10.26 12.14
C ARG A 99 -26.42 -9.38 13.27
N VAL A 100 -27.60 -8.78 13.05
CA VAL A 100 -28.25 -7.86 14.01
C VAL A 100 -28.28 -8.40 15.43
N ASN A 101 -28.60 -9.68 15.62
CA ASN A 101 -28.66 -10.29 16.96
C ASN A 101 -27.29 -10.34 17.66
N LYS A 102 -26.19 -10.48 16.90
CA LYS A 102 -24.82 -10.42 17.44
C LYS A 102 -24.38 -8.98 17.67
N LEU A 103 -24.64 -8.09 16.72
CA LEU A 103 -24.31 -6.66 16.83
C LEU A 103 -24.96 -6.00 18.05
N LYS A 104 -26.21 -6.34 18.36
CA LYS A 104 -26.88 -5.87 19.60
C LYS A 104 -26.09 -6.23 20.86
N GLY A 105 -25.44 -7.39 20.90
CA GLY A 105 -24.59 -7.81 22.02
C GLY A 105 -23.26 -7.07 22.10
N TYR A 106 -22.78 -6.45 21.02
CA TYR A 106 -21.54 -5.68 21.01
C TYR A 106 -21.74 -4.23 21.47
N VAL A 107 -22.98 -3.73 21.50
CA VAL A 107 -23.29 -2.32 21.82
C VAL A 107 -22.71 -1.93 23.19
N ASP A 108 -22.99 -2.72 24.22
CA ASP A 108 -22.53 -2.41 25.59
C ASP A 108 -21.01 -2.41 25.71
N GLN A 109 -20.32 -3.29 24.97
CA GLN A 109 -18.86 -3.35 24.92
C GLN A 109 -18.28 -2.09 24.28
N ILE A 110 -18.85 -1.67 23.14
CA ILE A 110 -18.43 -0.46 22.42
C ILE A 110 -18.64 0.79 23.29
N VAL A 111 -19.79 0.90 23.96
CA VAL A 111 -20.10 2.02 24.87
C VAL A 111 -19.11 2.05 26.04
N THR A 112 -18.87 0.89 26.68
CA THR A 112 -17.95 0.79 27.82
C THR A 112 -16.53 1.21 27.44
N GLU A 113 -16.00 0.73 26.32
CA GLU A 113 -14.68 1.10 25.82
C GLU A 113 -14.60 2.59 25.47
N ALA A 114 -15.63 3.14 24.81
CA ALA A 114 -15.68 4.56 24.47
C ALA A 114 -15.70 5.45 25.72
N GLU A 115 -16.55 5.14 26.71
CA GLU A 115 -16.62 5.90 27.96
C GLU A 115 -15.33 5.80 28.77
N SER A 116 -14.72 4.61 28.84
CA SER A 116 -13.43 4.41 29.50
C SER A 116 -12.38 5.35 28.89
N LYS A 117 -12.20 5.31 27.57
CA LYS A 117 -11.22 6.15 26.87
C LYS A 117 -11.49 7.64 27.01
N LEU A 118 -12.76 8.07 27.04
CA LEU A 118 -13.12 9.47 27.25
C LEU A 118 -12.83 9.92 28.69
N LYS A 119 -13.06 9.06 29.70
CA LYS A 119 -12.77 9.36 31.11
C LYS A 119 -11.27 9.36 31.44
N PHE A 120 -10.44 8.62 30.69
CA PHE A 120 -8.97 8.66 30.81
C PHE A 120 -8.31 9.82 30.06
N GLY A 121 -9.08 10.63 29.32
CA GLY A 121 -8.60 11.81 28.60
C GLY A 121 -8.65 13.11 29.40
N GLU A 122 -9.12 13.07 30.65
CA GLU A 122 -9.01 14.16 31.66
C GLU A 122 -7.84 13.94 32.62
#